data_AF-A0A100WWK5-F1
#
_entry.id   AF-A0A100WWK5-F1
#
_cell.length_a   1.000
_cell.length_b   1.000
_cell.length_c   1.000
_cell.angle_alpha   90.00
_cell.angle_beta   90.00
_cell.angle_gamma   90.00
#
_symmetry.space_group_name_H-M   'P 1'
#
loop_
_entity.id
_entity.type
_entity.pdbx_description
1 polymer ?
#
loop_
_entity_poly.entity_id
_entity_poly.type
_entity_poly.pdbx_seq_one_letter_code
_entity_poly.pdbx_strand_id
1 'polypeptide(L)' 'MAWPELKIAMEYEGRHHTDPDVLRRDVARFDAMIEMGWIVIRVTCRDGEANVLGRLAKGWASRS' A
#
# COMPACT_ATOMS: atom_id res chain seq x y z
N MET A 1 -3.16 -5.19 -5.48
CA MET A 1 -2.17 -6.13 -6.09
C MET A 1 -1.12 -6.46 -5.04
N ALA A 2 -0.56 -7.67 -5.00
CA ALA A 2 0.45 -8.05 -4.00
C ALA A 2 1.48 -9.05 -4.55
N TRP A 3 2.69 -8.99 -3.98
CA TRP A 3 3.84 -9.87 -4.19
C TRP A 3 4.28 -10.44 -2.83
N PRO A 4 3.69 -11.55 -2.37
CA PRO A 4 3.92 -12.10 -1.03
C PRO A 4 5.37 -12.50 -0.75
N GLU A 5 6.07 -13.03 -1.74
CA GLU A 5 7.48 -13.44 -1.67
C GLU A 5 8.42 -12.27 -1.37
N LEU A 6 8.06 -11.06 -1.80
CA LEU A 6 8.79 -9.82 -1.50
C LEU A 6 8.18 -9.05 -0.32
N LYS A 7 7.05 -9.52 0.22
CA LYS A 7 6.20 -8.78 1.18
C LYS A 7 5.90 -7.36 0.70
N ILE A 8 5.42 -7.21 -0.54
CA ILE A 8 4.99 -5.93 -1.10
C ILE A 8 3.53 -6.00 -1.47
N ALA A 9 2.75 -4.99 -1.07
CA ALA A 9 1.36 -4.82 -1.47
C ALA A 9 1.16 -3.42 -2.07
N MET A 10 0.32 -3.33 -3.10
CA MET A 10 -0.11 -2.07 -3.69
C MET A 10 -1.64 -1.98 -3.67
N GLU A 11 -2.15 -0.91 -3.07
CA GLU A 11 -3.58 -0.68 -2.84
C GLU A 11 -3.99 0.66 -3.45
N TYR A 12 -5.15 0.68 -4.09
CA TYR A 12 -5.73 1.91 -4.64
C TYR A 12 -6.80 2.46 -3.69
N GLU A 13 -6.56 3.67 -3.18
CA GLU A 13 -7.47 4.32 -2.26
C GLU A 13 -8.43 5.22 -3.02
N GLY A 14 -9.66 4.71 -3.14
CA GLY A 14 -10.78 5.45 -3.69
C GLY A 14 -11.33 6.50 -2.73
N ARG A 15 -12.12 7.43 -3.27
CA ARG A 15 -12.77 8.51 -2.51
C ARG A 15 -13.82 8.01 -1.51
N HIS A 16 -14.23 6.73 -1.58
CA HIS A 16 -15.38 6.20 -0.85
C HIS A 16 -15.06 5.55 0.51
N HIS A 17 -13.83 5.69 1.02
CA HIS A 17 -13.46 5.17 2.36
C HIS A 17 -13.73 6.22 3.46
N THR A 18 -14.95 6.77 3.51
CA THR A 18 -15.32 7.81 4.49
C THR A 18 -16.08 7.27 5.70
N ASP A 19 -16.44 5.99 5.70
CA ASP A 19 -17.05 5.33 6.86
C ASP A 19 -15.98 5.14 7.96
N PRO A 20 -16.18 5.67 9.18
CA PRO A 20 -15.23 5.54 10.29
C PRO A 20 -14.86 4.10 10.65
N ASP A 21 -15.79 3.14 10.51
CA ASP A 21 -15.52 1.74 10.83
C ASP A 21 -14.66 1.07 9.75
N VAL A 22 -14.84 1.45 8.49
CA VAL A 22 -13.97 1.02 7.40
C VAL A 22 -12.57 1.58 7.60
N LEU A 23 -12.47 2.88 7.91
CA LEU A 23 -11.20 3.54 8.18
C LEU A 23 -10.44 2.87 9.34
N ARG A 24 -11.14 2.57 10.46
CA ARG A 24 -10.53 1.89 11.61
C ARG A 24 -10.01 0.50 11.25
N ARG A 25 -10.76 -0.28 10.47
CA ARG A 25 -10.32 -1.61 10.01
C ARG A 25 -9.13 -1.52 9.06
N ASP A 26 -9.12 -0.55 8.15
CA ASP A 26 -8.00 -0.34 7.23
C ASP A 26 -6.72 0.04 7.97
N VAL A 27 -6.80 0.96 8.95
CA VAL A 27 -5.65 1.32 9.80
C VAL A 27 -5.09 0.08 10.51
N ALA A 28 -5.94 -0.68 11.20
CA ALA A 28 -5.51 -1.88 11.91
C ALA A 28 -4.89 -2.94 10.98
N ARG A 29 -5.44 -3.08 9.76
CA ARG A 29 -4.89 -3.98 8.73
C ARG A 29 -3.49 -3.55 8.29
N PHE A 30 -3.30 -2.25 8.04
CA PHE A 30 -2.01 -1.73 7.60
C PHE A 30 -0.95 -1.82 8.69
N ASP A 31 -1.31 -1.54 9.94
CA ASP A 31 -0.39 -1.68 11.08
C ASP A 31 0.10 -3.12 11.20
N ALA A 32 -0.81 -4.11 11.14
CA ALA A 32 -0.45 -5.52 11.15
C ALA A 32 0.45 -5.91 9.96
N MET A 33 0.18 -5.38 8.76
CA MET A 33 1.03 -5.61 7.59
C MET A 33 2.45 -5.04 7.79
N ILE A 34 2.57 -3.83 8.33
CA ILE A 34 3.86 -3.21 8.62
C ILE A 34 4.63 -4.03 9.66
N GLU A 35 3.97 -4.49 10.73
CA GLU A 35 4.57 -5.37 11.76
C GLU A 35 5.07 -6.70 11.18
N MET A 36 4.32 -7.28 10.24
CA MET A 36 4.73 -8.47 9.49
C MET A 36 5.86 -8.20 8.47
N GLY A 37 6.32 -6.95 8.39
CA GLY A 37 7.40 -6.51 7.53
C GLY A 37 6.96 -6.34 6.08
N TRP A 38 5.71 -5.99 5.82
CA TRP A 38 5.25 -5.65 4.47
C TRP A 38 5.54 -4.19 4.11
N ILE A 39 5.83 -3.96 2.84
CA ILE A 39 5.83 -2.62 2.24
C ILE A 39 4.47 -2.43 1.57
N VAL A 40 3.66 -1.52 2.11
CA VAL A 40 2.33 -1.21 1.58
C VAL A 40 2.35 0.11 0.82
N ILE A 41 2.15 0.05 -0.49
CA ILE A 41 2.13 1.19 -1.40
C ILE A 41 0.68 1.58 -1.68
N ARG A 42 0.19 2.62 -1.01
CA ARG A 42 -1.16 3.18 -1.24
C ARG A 42 -1.13 4.29 -2.27
N VAL A 43 -1.94 4.18 -3.32
CA VAL A 43 -2.02 5.14 -4.43
C VAL A 43 -3.46 5.64 -4.60
N THR A 44 -3.63 6.84 -5.10
CA THR A 44 -4.93 7.47 -5.34
C THR A 44 -5.05 7.89 -6.79
N CYS A 45 -6.24 8.32 -7.24
CA CYS A 45 -6.40 8.90 -8.58
C CYS A 45 -5.61 10.20 -8.80
N ARG A 46 -5.05 10.79 -7.73
CA ARG A 46 -4.21 12.00 -7.82
C ARG A 46 -2.72 11.68 -7.96
N ASP A 47 -2.32 10.42 -7.78
CA ASP A 47 -0.95 9.99 -7.97
C ASP A 47 -0.69 9.74 -9.46
N GLY A 48 0.29 10.46 -10.01
CA GLY A 48 0.72 10.27 -11.39
C GLY A 48 1.56 9.00 -11.56
N GLU A 49 1.58 8.47 -12.78
CA GLU A 49 2.26 7.21 -13.12
C GLU A 49 3.72 7.16 -12.65
N ALA A 50 4.49 8.23 -12.88
CA ALA A 50 5.90 8.30 -12.46
C ALA A 50 6.08 8.16 -10.94
N ASN A 51 5.15 8.69 -10.13
CA ASN A 51 5.18 8.54 -8.67
C ASN A 51 4.93 7.07 -8.28
N VAL A 52 3.90 6.46 -8.86
CA VAL A 52 3.53 5.06 -8.61
C VAL A 52 4.68 4.13 -8.97
N LEU A 53 5.24 4.27 -10.17
CA LEU A 53 6.38 3.48 -10.64
C LEU A 53 7.61 3.68 -9.76
N GLY A 54 7.92 4.91 -9.35
CA GLY A 54 9.05 5.19 -8.48
C GLY A 54 8.92 4.55 -7.10
N ARG A 55 7.71 4.48 -6.53
CA ARG A 55 7.45 3.80 -5.25
C ARG A 55 7.56 2.29 -5.37
N LEU A 56 7.05 1.71 -6.45
CA LEU A 56 7.22 0.28 -6.75
C LEU A 56 8.69 -0.09 -6.90
N ALA A 57 9.46 0.68 -7.69
CA ALA A 57 10.89 0.46 -7.89
C ALA A 57 11.67 0.51 -6.56
N LYS A 58 11.37 1.48 -5.69
CA LYS A 58 11.96 1.55 -4.34
C LYS A 58 11.60 0.32 -3.49
N GLY A 59 10.35 -0.13 -3.57
CA GLY A 59 9.91 -1.35 -2.89
C GLY A 59 10.71 -2.57 -3.32
N TRP A 60 10.85 -2.81 -4.62
CA TRP A 60 11.66 -3.93 -5.14
C TRP A 60 13.14 -3.83 -4.78
N ALA A 61 13.75 -2.65 -4.89
CA ALA A 61 15.16 -2.44 -4.53
C ALA A 61 15.45 -2.68 -3.05
N SER A 62 14.45 -2.57 -2.16
CA SER A 62 14.62 -2.86 -0.73
C SER A 62 14.53 -4.37 -0.39
N ARG A 63 14.25 -5.22 -1.39
CA ARG A 63 14.06 -6.68 -1.24
C ARG A 63 15.04 -7.50 -2.07
N SER A 64 15.94 -6.84 -2.81
CA SER A 64 17.07 -7.44 -3.53
C SER A 64 18.28 -7.66 -2.64
#